data_AF-G0YYW0-F1
#
_entry.id   AF-G0YYW0-F1
#
_cell.length_a   1.000
_cell.length_b   1.000
_cell.length_c   1.000
_cell.angle_alpha   90.00
_cell.angle_beta   90.00
_cell.angle_gamma   90.00
#
_symmetry.space_group_name_H-M   'P 1'
#
loop_
_entity.id
_entity.type
_entity.pdbx_description
1 polymer ?
#
loop_
_entity_poly.entity_id
_entity_poly.type
_entity_poly.pdbx_seq_one_letter_code
_entity_poly.pdbx_strand_id
1 'polypeptide(L)' 'RNMDFKLSHELMDAARGNGNAIRKKEETHRMAEANRAFAHFR' A
#
# COMPACT_ATOMS: atom_id res chain seq x y z
N ARG A 1 5.99 -23.51 -6.57
CA ARG A 1 5.63 -22.11 -6.23
C ARG A 1 4.19 -22.11 -5.75
N ASN A 2 3.95 -22.07 -4.43
CA ASN A 2 2.60 -22.13 -3.89
C ASN A 2 2.08 -20.71 -3.60
N MET A 3 0.92 -20.33 -4.16
CA MET A 3 0.32 -19.00 -3.94
C MET A 3 -0.15 -18.83 -2.49
N ASP A 4 -0.60 -19.90 -1.87
CA ASP A 4 -1.10 -19.94 -0.49
C ASP A 4 -0.03 -19.45 0.50
N PHE A 5 1.21 -19.90 0.29
CA PHE A 5 2.35 -19.51 1.11
C PHE A 5 2.70 -18.02 0.94
N LYS A 6 2.68 -17.52 -0.30
CA LYS A 6 2.97 -16.11 -0.59
C LYS A 6 1.93 -15.19 0.01
N LEU A 7 0.65 -15.56 -0.10
CA LEU A 7 -0.45 -14.81 0.50
C LEU A 7 -0.32 -14.79 2.02
N SER A 8 -0.08 -15.95 2.64
CA SER A 8 0.09 -16.05 4.09
C SER A 8 1.26 -15.18 4.59
N HIS A 9 2.37 -15.16 3.85
CA HIS A 9 3.52 -14.33 4.17
C HIS A 9 3.21 -12.83 4.06
N GLU A 10 2.60 -12.39 2.95
CA GLU A 10 2.21 -10.98 2.77
C GLU A 10 1.20 -10.53 3.84
N LEU A 11 0.26 -11.38 4.24
CA LEU A 11 -0.68 -11.08 5.33
C LEU A 11 0.03 -10.90 6.68
N MET A 12 1.02 -11.74 6.99
CA MET A 12 1.83 -11.63 8.21
C MET A 12 2.68 -10.36 8.21
N ASP A 13 3.27 -10.01 7.07
CA ASP A 13 4.05 -8.78 6.92
C ASP A 13 3.15 -7.55 7.05
N ALA A 14 1.98 -7.56 6.41
CA ALA A 14 0.99 -6.49 6.51
C ALA A 14 0.51 -6.28 7.96
N ALA A 15 0.30 -7.36 8.72
CA ALA A 15 -0.06 -7.29 10.14
C ALA A 15 1.04 -6.64 11.00
N ARG A 16 2.30 -6.73 10.58
CA ARG A 16 3.45 -6.05 11.20
C ARG A 16 3.67 -4.63 10.66
N GLY A 17 2.79 -4.13 9.80
CA GLY A 17 2.94 -2.83 9.16
C GLY A 17 4.04 -2.79 8.09
N ASN A 18 4.42 -3.93 7.52
CA ASN A 18 5.40 -4.04 6.45
C ASN A 18 4.78 -4.69 5.19
N GLY A 19 5.58 -4.85 4.13
CA GLY A 19 5.17 -5.56 2.92
C GLY A 19 4.75 -4.62 1.79
N ASN A 20 4.50 -5.21 0.63
CA ASN A 20 4.22 -4.46 -0.59
C ASN A 20 2.87 -3.74 -0.51
N ALA A 21 1.88 -4.37 0.12
CA ALA A 21 0.56 -3.78 0.33
C ALA A 21 0.66 -2.48 1.15
N ILE A 22 1.42 -2.48 2.23
CA ILE A 22 1.61 -1.30 3.09
C ILE A 22 2.39 -0.21 2.34
N ARG A 23 3.48 -0.57 1.66
CA ARG A 23 4.25 0.38 0.84
C ARG A 23 3.38 1.08 -0.20
N LYS A 24 2.52 0.33 -0.90
CA LYS A 24 1.63 0.89 -1.92
C LYS A 24 0.58 1.84 -1.32
N LYS A 25 0.06 1.52 -0.13
CA LYS A 25 -0.83 2.40 0.63
C LYS A 25 -0.13 3.73 0.94
N GLU A 26 1.08 3.69 1.49
CA GLU A 26 1.86 4.88 1.84
C GLU A 26 2.25 5.73 0.63
N GLU A 27 2.66 5.10 -0.47
CA GLU A 27 2.94 5.78 -1.73
C GLU A 27 1.71 6.51 -2.26
N THR A 28 0.55 5.86 -2.21
CA THR A 28 -0.72 6.47 -2.62
C THR A 28 -1.08 7.65 -1.72
N HIS A 29 -0.89 7.55 -0.40
CA HIS A 29 -1.12 8.67 0.51
C HIS A 29 -0.20 9.85 0.24
N ARG A 30 1.11 9.61 0.04
CA ARG A 30 2.08 10.67 -0.29
C ARG A 30 1.73 11.34 -1.62
N MET A 31 1.35 10.55 -2.63
CA MET A 31 0.92 11.07 -3.92
C MET A 31 -0.35 11.91 -3.80
N ALA A 32 -1.31 11.49 -2.98
CA ALA A 32 -2.53 12.25 -2.72
C ALA A 32 -2.24 13.58 -2.01
N GLU A 33 -1.33 13.58 -1.02
CA GLU A 33 -0.90 14.79 -0.33
C GLU A 33 -0.19 15.77 -1.27
N ALA A 34 0.71 15.27 -2.12
CA ALA A 34 1.39 16.08 -3.12
C ALA A 34 0.42 16.73 -4.11
N ASN A 35 -0.67 16.03 -4.48
CA ASN A 35 -1.67 16.53 -5.40
C ASN A 35 -2.85 17.24 -4.73
N ARG A 36 -2.76 17.55 -3.43
CA ARG A 36 -3.85 18.20 -2.68
C ARG A 36 -4.30 19.52 -3.29
N ALA A 37 -3.38 20.29 -3.88
CA ALA A 37 -3.68 21.54 -4.57
C ALA A 37 -4.58 21.36 -5.80
N PHE A 38 -4.56 20.18 -6.41
CA PHE A 38 -5.36 19.85 -7.59
C PHE A 38 -6.72 19.21 -7.25
N ALA A 39 -7.04 19.02 -5.97
CA ALA A 39 -8.28 18.36 -5.53
C ALA A 39 -9.57 19.10 -5.98
N HIS A 40 -9.45 20.37 -6.35
CA HIS A 40 -10.55 21.20 -6.82
C HIS A 40 -10.80 21.10 -8.33
N PHE A 41 -9.86 20.52 -9.11
CA PHE A 41 -10.07 20.25 -10.53
C PHE A 41 -10.88 18.95 -10.67
N ARG A 42 -12.18 19.07 -10.93
CA ARG A 42 -13.10 17.97 -11.23
C ARG A 42 -13.33 17.86 -12.73
#